data_AF-A0A935T6N4-F1
#
_entry.id   AF-A0A935T6N4-F1
#
_cell.length_a   1.000
_cell.length_b   1.000
_cell.length_c   1.000
_cell.angle_alpha   90.00
_cell.angle_beta   90.00
_cell.angle_gamma   90.00
#
_symmetry.space_group_name_H-M   'P 1'
#
loop_
_entity.id
_entity.type
_entity.pdbx_description
1 polymer ?
#
loop_
_entity_poly.entity_id
_entity_poly.type
_entity_poly.pdbx_seq_one_letter_code
_entity_poly.pdbx_strand_id
1 'polypeptide(L)'
;MQCWGRGNEGQLGNGSFSNSSSPVTVAGITTATSIGVGNSHSCARLVGGTVRCWGRNVEGQLGNSSTVGSAVPVNVTGLTSATGVTSGGFHSCVTLSSGGVNCWGRGDLGQLGNGFRFNILSPVVVTGLAGAVAVDAGRSHTCAVLTGGRLRCWGYGEFGQLGHGASGAGLIEDTPVVVNGINMDAAALTWTSSDPSIATVDASGRVHGVGVGTTTLTWEYDSRRGFVSIEVPEPGLAVGVLAGALGLSTLARRRRPGR
;
A
#
# COMPACT_ATOMS: atom_id res chain seq x y z
N MET A 1 14.68 -15.65 -10.91
CA MET A 1 13.33 -15.76 -10.33
C MET A 1 12.60 -16.95 -10.94
N GLN A 2 11.57 -17.49 -10.26
CA GLN A 2 10.80 -18.63 -10.77
C GLN A 2 9.28 -18.39 -10.60
N CYS A 3 8.48 -18.95 -11.50
CA CYS A 3 7.01 -18.90 -11.48
C CYS A 3 6.42 -20.29 -11.68
N TRP A 4 5.21 -20.55 -11.21
CA TRP A 4 4.46 -21.80 -11.42
C TRP A 4 2.96 -21.52 -11.36
N GLY A 5 2.14 -22.52 -11.70
CA GLY A 5 0.69 -22.45 -11.72
C GLY A 5 0.13 -22.32 -13.14
N ARG A 6 -0.88 -21.46 -13.29
CA ARG A 6 -1.56 -21.20 -14.56
C ARG A 6 -0.64 -20.43 -15.52
N GLY A 7 -0.50 -20.90 -16.75
CA GLY A 7 0.42 -20.34 -17.77
C GLY A 7 -0.20 -20.11 -19.15
N ASN A 8 -1.51 -20.32 -19.31
CA ASN A 8 -2.22 -20.21 -20.59
C ASN A 8 -2.17 -18.82 -21.27
N GLU A 9 -1.77 -17.77 -20.55
CA GLU A 9 -1.60 -16.41 -21.08
C GLU A 9 -0.12 -16.03 -21.21
N GLY A 10 0.79 -16.96 -20.92
CA GLY A 10 2.23 -16.69 -20.86
C GLY A 10 2.67 -16.02 -19.55
N GLN A 11 1.82 -15.95 -18.53
CA GLN A 11 2.08 -15.27 -17.25
C GLN A 11 3.17 -15.95 -16.40
N LEU A 12 3.67 -17.11 -16.80
CA LEU A 12 4.86 -17.73 -16.21
C LEU A 12 6.17 -17.18 -16.77
N GLY A 13 6.16 -16.51 -17.92
CA GLY A 13 7.31 -15.77 -18.44
C GLY A 13 8.47 -16.65 -18.95
N ASN A 14 8.25 -17.95 -19.14
CA ASN A 14 9.27 -18.91 -19.57
C ASN A 14 9.23 -19.21 -21.08
N GLY A 15 8.52 -18.40 -21.88
CA GLY A 15 8.35 -18.60 -23.32
C GLY A 15 7.29 -19.63 -23.71
N SER A 16 6.56 -20.19 -22.75
CA SER A 16 5.47 -21.16 -22.98
C SER A 16 4.10 -20.61 -22.57
N PHE A 17 3.05 -21.18 -23.15
CA PHE A 17 1.65 -20.96 -22.76
C PHE A 17 1.07 -22.16 -21.98
N SER A 18 1.91 -23.05 -21.47
CA SER A 18 1.47 -24.21 -20.69
C SER A 18 1.45 -23.90 -19.19
N ASN A 19 0.49 -24.50 -18.48
CA ASN A 19 0.53 -24.53 -17.02
C ASN A 19 1.76 -25.30 -16.53
N SER A 20 2.23 -24.98 -15.33
CA SER A 20 3.31 -25.73 -14.69
C SER A 20 2.99 -26.00 -13.22
N SER A 21 3.02 -27.26 -12.80
CA SER A 21 2.92 -27.63 -11.38
C SER A 21 4.26 -27.56 -10.65
N SER A 22 5.36 -27.27 -11.37
CA SER A 22 6.70 -27.11 -10.82
C SER A 22 7.27 -25.72 -11.16
N PRO A 23 8.17 -25.16 -10.33
CA PRO A 23 8.81 -23.89 -10.63
C PRO A 23 9.53 -23.89 -11.98
N VAL A 24 9.24 -22.90 -12.82
CA VAL A 24 9.94 -22.65 -14.09
C VAL A 24 10.70 -21.32 -14.02
N THR A 25 11.86 -21.28 -14.66
CA THR A 25 12.67 -20.06 -14.71
C THR A 25 12.06 -19.05 -15.68
N VAL A 26 11.90 -17.81 -15.23
CA VAL A 26 11.46 -16.70 -16.09
C VAL A 26 12.59 -16.28 -17.03
N ALA A 27 12.29 -16.16 -18.31
CA ALA A 27 13.27 -15.86 -19.36
C ALA A 27 13.89 -14.47 -19.17
N GLY A 28 15.22 -14.40 -19.14
CA GLY A 28 15.94 -13.13 -19.17
C GLY A 28 15.82 -12.24 -17.92
N ILE A 29 15.38 -12.78 -16.77
CA ILE A 29 15.28 -12.05 -15.50
C ILE A 29 16.20 -12.65 -14.43
N THR A 30 17.32 -11.98 -14.19
CA THR A 30 18.35 -12.39 -13.21
C THR A 30 18.45 -11.47 -12.01
N THR A 31 17.99 -10.21 -12.12
CA THR A 31 18.19 -9.15 -11.11
C THR A 31 16.87 -8.62 -10.52
N ALA A 32 15.79 -9.42 -10.53
CA ALA A 32 14.53 -9.02 -9.93
C ALA A 32 14.66 -8.77 -8.41
N THR A 33 14.09 -7.66 -7.95
CA THR A 33 14.08 -7.23 -6.54
C THR A 33 12.67 -7.20 -5.94
N SER A 34 11.64 -7.07 -6.78
CA SER A 34 10.24 -7.23 -6.40
C SER A 34 9.40 -7.68 -7.59
N ILE A 35 8.23 -8.24 -7.30
CA ILE A 35 7.31 -8.80 -8.28
C ILE A 35 5.88 -8.34 -7.96
N GLY A 36 5.12 -8.02 -9.01
CA GLY A 36 3.66 -7.82 -8.97
C GLY A 36 3.00 -8.89 -9.83
N VAL A 37 1.95 -9.53 -9.32
CA VAL A 37 1.25 -10.62 -10.00
C VAL A 37 -0.23 -10.26 -10.10
N GLY A 38 -0.74 -10.11 -11.33
CA GLY A 38 -2.16 -9.88 -11.59
C GLY A 38 -2.91 -11.17 -11.93
N ASN A 39 -4.12 -11.07 -12.48
CA ASN A 39 -4.92 -12.26 -12.82
C ASN A 39 -4.27 -13.13 -13.91
N SER A 40 -3.65 -12.48 -14.89
CA SER A 40 -3.17 -13.09 -16.13
C SER A 40 -1.88 -12.45 -16.65
N HIS A 41 -1.22 -11.62 -15.85
CA HIS A 41 0.05 -10.98 -16.18
C HIS A 41 0.92 -10.89 -14.93
N SER A 42 2.20 -10.65 -15.12
CA SER A 42 3.17 -10.48 -14.05
C SER A 42 4.15 -9.40 -14.45
N CYS A 43 4.68 -8.71 -13.45
CA CYS A 43 5.69 -7.68 -13.61
C CYS A 43 6.79 -7.87 -12.58
N ALA A 44 8.04 -7.65 -12.96
CA ALA A 44 9.16 -7.63 -12.05
C ALA A 44 9.92 -6.30 -12.17
N ARG A 45 10.30 -5.78 -11.01
CA ARG A 45 11.24 -4.67 -10.89
C ARG A 45 12.65 -5.22 -10.78
N LEU A 46 13.54 -4.74 -11.64
CA LEU A 46 14.95 -5.12 -11.65
C LEU A 46 15.81 -4.16 -10.82
N VAL A 47 17.03 -4.59 -10.50
CA VAL A 47 18.10 -3.68 -10.05
C VAL A 47 18.23 -2.53 -11.06
N GLY A 48 18.35 -1.30 -10.55
CA GLY A 48 18.41 -0.10 -11.39
C GLY A 48 17.03 0.50 -11.74
N GLY A 49 15.92 -0.08 -11.27
CA GLY A 49 14.60 0.55 -11.36
C GLY A 49 13.84 0.33 -12.67
N THR A 50 14.38 -0.45 -13.60
CA THR A 50 13.66 -0.94 -14.78
C THR A 50 12.56 -1.92 -14.38
N VAL A 51 11.42 -1.86 -15.06
CA VAL A 51 10.30 -2.82 -14.88
C VAL A 51 10.10 -3.60 -16.17
N ARG A 52 9.90 -4.91 -16.03
CA ARG A 52 9.50 -5.79 -17.13
C ARG A 52 8.21 -6.52 -16.80
N CYS A 53 7.32 -6.67 -17.76
CA CYS A 53 6.05 -7.37 -17.60
C CYS A 53 5.88 -8.46 -18.66
N TRP A 54 5.08 -9.49 -18.36
CA TRP A 54 4.72 -10.57 -19.28
C TRP A 54 3.33 -11.11 -18.96
N GLY A 55 2.77 -11.90 -19.88
CA GLY A 55 1.44 -12.48 -19.83
C GLY A 55 0.45 -11.82 -20.80
N ARG A 56 -0.83 -11.83 -20.42
CA ARG A 56 -1.94 -11.19 -21.15
C ARG A 56 -1.74 -9.68 -21.22
N ASN A 57 -2.12 -9.06 -22.34
CA ASN A 57 -1.95 -7.61 -22.57
C ASN A 57 -3.14 -6.91 -23.22
N VAL A 58 -4.34 -7.50 -23.20
CA VAL A 58 -5.50 -6.98 -23.95
C VAL A 58 -5.88 -5.55 -23.51
N GLU A 59 -5.66 -5.19 -22.25
CA GLU A 59 -5.91 -3.86 -21.71
C GLU A 59 -4.64 -2.99 -21.61
N GLY A 60 -3.51 -3.46 -22.13
CA GLY A 60 -2.23 -2.75 -22.05
C GLY A 60 -1.47 -2.95 -20.74
N GLN A 61 -1.80 -3.95 -19.93
CA GLN A 61 -1.20 -4.21 -18.61
C GLN A 61 0.30 -4.55 -18.63
N LEU A 62 0.90 -4.78 -19.80
CA LEU A 62 2.36 -4.88 -19.95
C LEU A 62 3.05 -3.51 -20.09
N GLY A 63 2.30 -2.44 -20.34
CA GLY A 63 2.82 -1.07 -20.32
C GLY A 63 3.87 -0.78 -21.39
N ASN A 64 3.82 -1.51 -22.51
CA ASN A 64 4.81 -1.44 -23.59
C ASN A 64 4.24 -0.78 -24.87
N SER A 65 3.23 0.08 -24.73
CA SER A 65 2.52 0.75 -25.85
C SER A 65 1.86 -0.22 -26.84
N SER A 66 1.53 -1.42 -26.39
CA SER A 66 0.93 -2.48 -27.20
C SER A 66 -0.23 -3.12 -26.44
N THR A 67 -1.09 -3.84 -27.17
CA THR A 67 -2.12 -4.73 -26.62
C THR A 67 -1.81 -6.22 -26.86
N VAL A 68 -0.62 -6.52 -27.40
CA VAL A 68 -0.19 -7.89 -27.71
C VAL A 68 0.44 -8.52 -26.46
N GLY A 69 -0.05 -9.70 -26.08
CA GLY A 69 0.48 -10.50 -24.96
C GLY A 69 1.88 -11.03 -25.24
N SER A 70 2.61 -11.40 -24.18
CA SER A 70 3.96 -11.95 -24.31
C SER A 70 4.23 -13.05 -23.30
N ALA A 71 4.67 -14.22 -23.75
CA ALA A 71 5.13 -15.30 -22.87
C ALA A 71 6.55 -15.10 -22.32
N VAL A 72 7.21 -14.00 -22.69
CA VAL A 72 8.51 -13.59 -22.14
C VAL A 72 8.45 -12.14 -21.65
N PRO A 73 9.26 -11.75 -20.64
CA PRO A 73 9.30 -10.38 -20.13
C PRO A 73 9.65 -9.34 -21.20
N VAL A 74 8.81 -8.31 -21.31
CA VAL A 74 9.03 -7.11 -22.14
C VAL A 74 9.25 -5.89 -21.25
N ASN A 75 10.01 -4.91 -21.73
CA ASN A 75 10.23 -3.67 -21.00
C ASN A 75 8.95 -2.82 -20.95
N VAL A 76 8.66 -2.26 -19.77
CA VAL A 76 7.67 -1.19 -19.62
C VAL A 76 8.26 0.11 -20.14
N THR A 77 7.50 0.87 -20.92
CA THR A 77 7.98 2.11 -21.55
C THR A 77 8.18 3.24 -20.52
N GLY A 78 9.26 4.00 -20.66
CA GLY A 78 9.47 5.24 -19.89
C GLY A 78 9.76 5.07 -18.39
N LEU A 79 10.07 3.88 -17.90
CA LEU A 79 10.38 3.63 -16.48
C LEU A 79 11.86 3.26 -16.26
N THR A 80 12.57 4.10 -15.52
CA THR A 80 13.96 3.86 -15.09
C THR A 80 14.19 4.04 -13.59
N SER A 81 13.18 4.52 -12.84
CA SER A 81 13.34 4.92 -11.45
C SER A 81 12.30 4.29 -10.52
N ALA A 82 11.70 3.17 -10.91
CA ALA A 82 10.76 2.47 -10.04
C ALA A 82 11.48 2.02 -8.76
N THR A 83 10.79 2.08 -7.63
CA THR A 83 11.20 1.56 -6.32
C THR A 83 10.38 0.34 -5.90
N GLY A 84 9.16 0.22 -6.42
CA GLY A 84 8.27 -0.92 -6.24
C GLY A 84 7.41 -1.16 -7.47
N VAL A 85 6.79 -2.34 -7.55
CA VAL A 85 5.82 -2.70 -8.57
C VAL A 85 4.71 -3.51 -7.93
N THR A 86 3.46 -3.26 -8.33
CA THR A 86 2.28 -4.03 -7.93
C THR A 86 1.39 -4.23 -9.16
N SER A 87 0.57 -5.28 -9.13
CA SER A 87 -0.36 -5.61 -10.20
C SER A 87 -1.70 -5.98 -9.63
N GLY A 88 -2.75 -5.30 -10.09
CA GLY A 88 -4.13 -5.64 -9.78
C GLY A 88 -4.69 -6.66 -10.76
N GLY A 89 -6.01 -6.66 -10.96
CA GLY A 89 -6.66 -7.63 -11.85
C GLY A 89 -6.12 -7.58 -13.28
N PHE A 90 -6.14 -6.39 -13.89
CA PHE A 90 -5.67 -6.15 -15.27
C PHE A 90 -4.99 -4.78 -15.41
N HIS A 91 -4.44 -4.25 -14.32
CA HIS A 91 -3.66 -3.03 -14.29
C HIS A 91 -2.40 -3.25 -13.46
N SER A 92 -1.42 -2.39 -13.64
CA SER A 92 -0.16 -2.41 -12.89
C SER A 92 0.18 -1.00 -12.46
N CYS A 93 0.85 -0.88 -11.32
CA CYS A 93 1.32 0.39 -10.79
C CYS A 93 2.74 0.25 -10.24
N VAL A 94 3.46 1.37 -10.22
CA VAL A 94 4.81 1.47 -9.65
C VAL A 94 4.89 2.67 -8.73
N THR A 95 5.64 2.52 -7.64
CA THR A 95 6.18 3.67 -6.91
C THR A 95 7.49 4.08 -7.55
N LEU A 96 7.75 5.38 -7.62
CA LEU A 96 8.96 5.97 -8.19
C LEU A 96 9.84 6.55 -7.07
N SER A 97 11.14 6.60 -7.29
CA SER A 97 12.10 7.21 -6.34
C SER A 97 11.87 8.71 -6.11
N SER A 98 11.13 9.39 -7.00
CA SER A 98 10.67 10.77 -6.82
C SER A 98 9.50 10.91 -5.83
N GLY A 99 8.98 9.79 -5.30
CA GLY A 99 7.79 9.76 -4.44
C GLY A 99 6.49 9.90 -5.23
N GLY A 100 6.48 9.60 -6.53
CA GLY A 100 5.27 9.54 -7.35
C GLY A 100 4.78 8.11 -7.59
N VAL A 101 3.58 7.97 -8.16
CA VAL A 101 3.03 6.70 -8.61
C VAL A 101 2.65 6.82 -10.09
N ASN A 102 3.02 5.82 -10.88
CA ASN A 102 2.48 5.64 -12.23
C ASN A 102 1.70 4.35 -12.31
N CYS A 103 0.59 4.35 -13.03
CA CYS A 103 -0.25 3.18 -13.29
C CYS A 103 -0.49 3.00 -14.80
N TRP A 104 -0.82 1.79 -15.23
CA TRP A 104 -1.19 1.48 -16.62
C TRP A 104 -2.02 0.19 -16.70
N GLY A 105 -2.59 -0.09 -17.87
CA GLY A 105 -3.47 -1.22 -18.14
C GLY A 105 -4.94 -0.82 -18.14
N ARG A 106 -5.79 -1.70 -17.60
CA ARG A 106 -7.24 -1.49 -17.51
C ARG A 106 -7.58 -0.28 -16.64
N GLY A 107 -8.45 0.61 -17.12
CA GLY A 107 -8.82 1.84 -16.40
C GLY A 107 -10.31 2.18 -16.34
N ASP A 108 -11.19 1.31 -16.85
CA ASP A 108 -12.64 1.51 -16.93
C ASP A 108 -13.35 1.73 -15.58
N LEU A 109 -12.78 1.22 -14.48
CA LEU A 109 -13.26 1.41 -13.12
C LEU A 109 -12.42 2.42 -12.34
N GLY A 110 -11.70 3.31 -13.03
CA GLY A 110 -10.89 4.37 -12.42
C GLY A 110 -9.61 3.87 -11.74
N GLN A 111 -9.27 2.58 -11.83
CA GLN A 111 -8.15 1.97 -11.08
C GLN A 111 -6.75 2.52 -11.43
N LEU A 112 -6.64 3.35 -12.47
CA LEU A 112 -5.42 4.07 -12.84
C LEU A 112 -5.26 5.41 -12.13
N GLY A 113 -6.33 5.99 -11.56
CA GLY A 113 -6.22 7.18 -10.69
C GLY A 113 -5.84 8.48 -11.41
N ASN A 114 -5.89 8.51 -12.74
CA ASN A 114 -5.46 9.63 -13.57
C ASN A 114 -6.60 10.57 -13.98
N GLY A 115 -7.80 10.41 -13.40
CA GLY A 115 -9.01 11.19 -13.74
C GLY A 115 -9.72 10.71 -15.01
N PHE A 116 -9.31 9.60 -15.60
CA PHE A 116 -9.89 9.04 -16.81
C PHE A 116 -10.32 7.59 -16.61
N ARG A 117 -11.32 7.15 -17.39
CA ARG A 117 -11.94 5.81 -17.28
C ARG A 117 -11.78 4.97 -18.55
N PHE A 118 -10.56 4.94 -19.09
CA PHE A 118 -10.20 4.12 -20.24
C PHE A 118 -8.82 3.49 -20.04
N ASN A 119 -8.54 2.45 -20.83
CA ASN A 119 -7.27 1.73 -20.74
C ASN A 119 -6.10 2.61 -21.20
N ILE A 120 -4.98 2.54 -20.50
CA ILE A 120 -3.75 3.25 -20.85
C ILE A 120 -2.64 2.24 -21.07
N LEU A 121 -2.03 2.25 -22.26
CA LEU A 121 -1.06 1.23 -22.70
C LEU A 121 0.39 1.53 -22.26
N SER A 122 0.61 2.64 -21.55
CA SER A 122 1.91 3.08 -21.03
C SER A 122 1.72 3.70 -19.66
N PRO A 123 2.76 3.70 -18.79
CA PRO A 123 2.66 4.31 -17.47
C PRO A 123 2.18 5.77 -17.52
N VAL A 124 1.07 6.05 -16.84
CA VAL A 124 0.53 7.40 -16.64
C VAL A 124 0.67 7.80 -15.18
N VAL A 125 0.96 9.08 -14.93
CA VAL A 125 1.10 9.64 -13.59
C VAL A 125 -0.25 9.66 -12.87
N VAL A 126 -0.24 9.25 -11.61
CA VAL A 126 -1.35 9.41 -10.68
C VAL A 126 -1.12 10.69 -9.87
N THR A 127 -2.00 11.68 -10.04
CA THR A 127 -1.83 13.00 -9.40
C THR A 127 -2.23 12.98 -7.93
N GLY A 128 -1.72 13.92 -7.14
CA GLY A 128 -2.08 14.05 -5.71
C GLY A 128 -1.42 13.03 -4.77
N LEU A 129 -0.37 12.33 -5.22
CA LEU A 129 0.36 11.30 -4.45
C LEU A 129 1.81 11.68 -4.14
N ALA A 130 2.09 12.97 -3.90
CA ALA A 130 3.44 13.40 -3.54
C ALA A 130 3.94 12.68 -2.26
N GLY A 131 5.12 12.09 -2.34
CA GLY A 131 5.72 11.34 -1.23
C GLY A 131 5.16 9.93 -1.08
N ALA A 132 4.67 9.29 -2.14
CA ALA A 132 4.29 7.88 -2.11
C ALA A 132 5.50 6.99 -1.77
N VAL A 133 5.35 6.15 -0.75
CA VAL A 133 6.37 5.19 -0.31
C VAL A 133 5.99 3.75 -0.65
N ALA A 134 4.69 3.47 -0.79
CA ALA A 134 4.18 2.17 -1.20
C ALA A 134 2.88 2.33 -2.00
N VAL A 135 2.62 1.39 -2.90
CA VAL A 135 1.37 1.26 -3.64
C VAL A 135 0.97 -0.20 -3.66
N ASP A 136 -0.31 -0.47 -3.48
CA ASP A 136 -0.90 -1.80 -3.56
C ASP A 136 -2.16 -1.78 -4.42
N ALA A 137 -2.35 -2.80 -5.23
CA ALA A 137 -3.43 -2.90 -6.19
C ALA A 137 -4.29 -4.15 -5.91
N GLY A 138 -5.56 -3.91 -5.59
CA GLY A 138 -6.57 -4.95 -5.59
C GLY A 138 -7.06 -5.29 -7.00
N ARG A 139 -8.16 -6.04 -7.11
CA ARG A 139 -8.70 -6.46 -8.42
C ARG A 139 -9.03 -5.27 -9.34
N SER A 140 -9.65 -4.22 -8.80
CA SER A 140 -10.13 -3.05 -9.55
C SER A 140 -10.01 -1.74 -8.75
N HIS A 141 -9.20 -1.72 -7.69
CA HIS A 141 -8.91 -0.52 -6.91
C HIS A 141 -7.43 -0.53 -6.54
N THR A 142 -6.90 0.63 -6.19
CA THR A 142 -5.49 0.82 -5.84
C THR A 142 -5.41 1.76 -4.66
N CYS A 143 -4.47 1.51 -3.75
CA CYS A 143 -4.19 2.36 -2.60
C CYS A 143 -2.70 2.68 -2.55
N ALA A 144 -2.36 3.88 -2.10
CA ALA A 144 -1.00 4.34 -1.89
C ALA A 144 -0.80 4.81 -0.45
N VAL A 145 0.34 4.41 0.13
CA VAL A 145 0.85 4.96 1.39
C VAL A 145 1.79 6.11 1.05
N LEU A 146 1.53 7.27 1.63
CA LEU A 146 2.35 8.47 1.53
C LEU A 146 3.24 8.60 2.77
N THR A 147 4.30 9.41 2.66
CA THR A 147 5.12 9.82 3.80
C THR A 147 4.23 10.41 4.90
N GLY A 148 4.50 10.00 6.14
CA GLY A 148 3.68 10.34 7.31
C GLY A 148 2.50 9.39 7.55
N GLY A 149 2.40 8.28 6.81
CA GLY A 149 1.40 7.23 7.05
C GLY A 149 0.01 7.52 6.46
N ARG A 150 -0.15 8.63 5.74
CA ARG A 150 -1.41 8.97 5.05
C ARG A 150 -1.65 8.01 3.89
N LEU A 151 -2.89 7.61 3.70
CA LEU A 151 -3.38 6.68 2.69
C LEU A 151 -4.32 7.40 1.74
N ARG A 152 -4.17 7.10 0.45
CA ARG A 152 -5.17 7.45 -0.55
C ARG A 152 -5.52 6.22 -1.38
N CYS A 153 -6.80 6.04 -1.66
CA CYS A 153 -7.31 4.94 -2.47
C CYS A 153 -8.11 5.47 -3.66
N TRP A 154 -8.18 4.71 -4.74
CA TRP A 154 -8.97 5.03 -5.93
C TRP A 154 -9.38 3.76 -6.67
N GLY A 155 -10.30 3.91 -7.62
CA GLY A 155 -10.85 2.88 -8.47
C GLY A 155 -12.28 2.51 -8.08
N TYR A 156 -12.61 1.22 -8.24
CA TYR A 156 -13.92 0.69 -7.91
C TYR A 156 -14.18 0.78 -6.40
N GLY A 157 -15.33 1.34 -6.00
CA GLY A 157 -15.64 1.67 -4.59
C GLY A 157 -16.98 1.17 -4.06
N GLU A 158 -17.77 0.44 -4.85
CA GLU A 158 -19.17 0.09 -4.48
C GLU A 158 -19.32 -0.59 -3.12
N PHE A 159 -18.32 -1.35 -2.67
CA PHE A 159 -18.31 -2.09 -1.41
C PHE A 159 -17.59 -1.34 -0.26
N GLY A 160 -17.29 -0.05 -0.43
CA GLY A 160 -16.60 0.77 0.56
C GLY A 160 -15.10 0.51 0.66
N GLN A 161 -14.50 -0.24 -0.28
CA GLN A 161 -13.07 -0.60 -0.29
C GLN A 161 -12.12 0.61 -0.40
N LEU A 162 -12.63 1.78 -0.79
CA LEU A 162 -11.85 3.02 -0.83
C LEU A 162 -11.78 3.74 0.52
N GLY A 163 -12.64 3.37 1.48
CA GLY A 163 -12.56 3.81 2.87
C GLY A 163 -12.78 5.31 3.13
N HIS A 164 -13.31 6.08 2.18
CA HIS A 164 -13.61 7.51 2.32
C HIS A 164 -15.04 7.81 2.82
N GLY A 165 -15.73 6.80 3.38
CA GLY A 165 -17.07 6.97 3.97
C GLY A 165 -18.24 6.92 2.98
N ALA A 166 -18.00 6.59 1.70
CA ALA A 166 -19.06 6.31 0.73
C ALA A 166 -19.04 4.85 0.25
N SER A 167 -20.21 4.34 -0.09
CA SER A 167 -20.44 3.02 -0.70
C SER A 167 -21.78 3.05 -1.47
N GLY A 168 -21.95 2.20 -2.47
CA GLY A 168 -23.19 2.16 -3.26
C GLY A 168 -22.94 1.86 -4.73
N ALA A 169 -23.98 1.42 -5.43
CA ALA A 169 -23.91 1.06 -6.84
C ALA A 169 -23.38 2.21 -7.71
N GLY A 170 -22.44 1.90 -8.60
CA GLY A 170 -21.78 2.85 -9.50
C GLY A 170 -20.68 3.69 -8.87
N LEU A 171 -20.36 3.52 -7.58
CA LEU A 171 -19.30 4.31 -6.93
C LEU A 171 -17.92 3.94 -7.51
N ILE A 172 -17.33 4.91 -8.20
CA ILE A 172 -16.00 4.85 -8.81
C ILE A 172 -15.32 6.20 -8.55
N GLU A 173 -14.11 6.15 -7.99
CA GLU A 173 -13.23 7.30 -7.84
C GLU A 173 -12.06 7.14 -8.82
N ASP A 174 -12.00 7.97 -9.86
CA ASP A 174 -10.93 7.94 -10.86
C ASP A 174 -9.73 8.81 -10.48
N THR A 175 -9.76 9.42 -9.30
CA THR A 175 -8.63 10.12 -8.68
C THR A 175 -8.47 9.66 -7.21
N PRO A 176 -7.25 9.75 -6.64
CA PRO A 176 -7.01 9.33 -5.25
C PRO A 176 -7.81 10.13 -4.22
N VAL A 177 -8.70 9.43 -3.51
CA VAL A 177 -9.47 9.97 -2.38
C VAL A 177 -8.81 9.63 -1.04
N VAL A 178 -9.06 10.49 -0.05
CA VAL A 178 -8.53 10.36 1.31
C VAL A 178 -9.24 9.21 2.01
N VAL A 179 -8.47 8.29 2.61
CA VAL A 179 -9.05 7.24 3.46
C VAL A 179 -9.38 7.81 4.84
N ASN A 180 -10.63 7.66 5.27
CA ASN A 180 -11.10 8.11 6.56
C ASN A 180 -10.72 7.09 7.65
N GLY A 181 -10.68 7.53 8.91
CA GLY A 181 -10.42 6.63 10.05
C GLY A 181 -8.93 6.40 10.37
N ILE A 182 -8.05 6.44 9.37
CA ILE A 182 -6.66 5.96 9.52
C ILE A 182 -5.57 6.95 9.09
N ASN A 183 -5.94 8.04 8.40
CA ASN A 183 -5.01 9.13 8.05
C ASN A 183 -4.78 10.07 9.23
N MET A 184 -4.08 9.60 10.26
CA MET A 184 -3.63 10.46 11.35
C MET A 184 -2.27 11.02 10.99
N ASP A 185 -2.15 12.34 10.95
CA ASP A 185 -0.85 12.99 10.94
C ASP A 185 -0.32 12.99 12.37
N ALA A 186 0.69 12.16 12.64
CA ALA A 186 1.26 12.04 13.97
C ALA A 186 1.75 13.40 14.52
N ALA A 187 2.19 14.31 13.64
CA ALA A 187 2.65 15.64 14.03
C ALA A 187 1.51 16.58 14.47
N ALA A 188 0.26 16.24 14.14
CA ALA A 188 -0.92 17.01 14.49
C ALA A 188 -1.74 16.35 15.62
N LEU A 189 -1.26 15.24 16.20
CA LEU A 189 -1.83 14.68 17.43
C LEU A 189 -1.60 15.66 18.59
N THR A 190 -2.66 16.00 19.31
CA THR A 190 -2.54 16.65 20.61
C THR A 190 -2.52 15.57 21.68
N TRP A 191 -1.49 15.61 22.54
CA TRP A 191 -1.36 14.68 23.64
C TRP A 191 -1.58 15.37 24.99
N THR A 192 -2.26 14.69 25.90
CA THR A 192 -2.46 15.14 27.27
C THR A 192 -2.18 14.01 28.26
N SER A 193 -1.73 14.36 29.46
CA SER A 193 -1.55 13.43 30.58
C SER A 193 -2.51 13.83 31.69
N SER A 194 -3.26 12.87 32.26
CA SER A 194 -4.12 13.13 33.42
C SER A 194 -3.32 13.51 34.67
N ASP A 195 -2.06 13.08 34.74
CA ASP A 195 -1.09 13.45 35.77
C ASP A 195 0.32 13.54 35.16
N PRO A 196 0.75 14.75 34.76
CA PRO A 196 2.08 14.99 34.20
C PRO A 196 3.23 14.75 35.18
N SER A 197 2.96 14.66 36.50
CA SER A 197 4.00 14.35 37.49
C SER A 197 4.41 12.87 37.47
N ILE A 198 3.58 12.00 36.90
CA ILE A 198 3.85 10.56 36.72
C ILE A 198 4.45 10.29 35.35
N ALA A 199 3.85 10.79 34.27
CA ALA A 199 4.41 10.68 32.93
C ALA A 199 3.95 11.81 32.00
N THR A 200 4.84 12.21 31.10
CA THR A 200 4.56 13.14 29.99
C THR A 200 4.72 12.44 28.65
N VAL A 201 4.22 13.07 27.58
CA VAL A 201 4.32 12.56 26.22
C VAL A 201 4.61 13.71 25.28
N ASP A 202 5.55 13.50 24.36
CA ASP A 202 5.92 14.52 23.37
C ASP A 202 5.02 14.48 22.13
N ALA A 203 5.20 15.45 21.23
CA ALA A 203 4.43 15.53 19.99
C ALA A 203 4.62 14.34 19.04
N SER A 204 5.67 13.52 19.23
CA SER A 204 5.90 12.29 18.46
C SER A 204 5.21 11.07 19.06
N GLY A 205 4.53 11.23 20.21
CA GLY A 205 3.93 10.15 20.97
C GLY A 205 4.91 9.39 21.86
N ARG A 206 6.13 9.91 22.07
CA ARG A 206 7.11 9.28 22.96
C ARG A 206 6.76 9.61 24.41
N VAL A 207 6.67 8.57 25.24
CA VAL A 207 6.34 8.68 26.66
C VAL A 207 7.61 8.82 27.51
N HIS A 208 7.56 9.73 28.49
CA HIS A 208 8.62 9.97 29.47
C HIS A 208 8.07 9.73 30.88
N GLY A 209 8.58 8.71 31.59
CA GLY A 209 8.25 8.47 32.99
C GLY A 209 8.94 9.49 33.91
N VAL A 210 8.16 10.22 34.70
CA VAL A 210 8.60 11.30 35.60
C VAL A 210 8.58 10.84 37.07
N GLY A 211 7.51 10.18 37.49
CA GLY A 211 7.29 9.76 38.88
C GLY A 211 6.59 8.40 38.96
N VAL A 212 6.72 7.73 40.11
CA VAL A 212 6.10 6.41 40.31
C VAL A 212 4.60 6.55 40.44
N GLY A 213 3.86 5.69 39.72
CA GLY A 213 2.40 5.66 39.77
C GLY A 213 1.78 5.33 38.42
N THR A 214 0.48 5.56 38.32
CA THR A 214 -0.30 5.30 37.10
C THR A 214 -0.92 6.59 36.59
N THR A 215 -0.73 6.91 35.31
CA THR A 215 -1.37 8.04 34.63
C THR A 215 -1.99 7.60 33.32
N THR A 216 -2.96 8.36 32.82
CA THR A 216 -3.60 8.12 31.52
C THR A 216 -3.16 9.18 30.53
N LEU A 217 -2.56 8.73 29.43
CA LEU A 217 -2.23 9.57 28.29
C LEU A 217 -3.36 9.51 27.29
N THR A 218 -3.86 10.67 26.87
CA THR A 218 -4.93 10.80 25.88
C THR A 218 -4.37 11.48 24.64
N TRP A 219 -4.64 10.94 23.46
CA TRP A 219 -4.40 11.61 22.19
C TRP A 219 -5.72 12.06 21.58
N GLU A 220 -5.69 13.21 20.91
CA GLU A 220 -6.78 13.70 20.08
C GLU A 220 -6.27 14.09 18.69
N TYR A 221 -7.08 13.82 17.67
CA TYR A 221 -6.86 14.24 16.29
C TYR A 221 -8.21 14.43 15.61
N ASP A 222 -8.50 15.65 15.16
CA ASP A 222 -9.83 16.09 14.75
C ASP A 222 -10.89 15.73 15.81
N SER A 223 -11.91 14.95 15.45
CA SER A 223 -12.97 14.47 16.35
C SER A 223 -12.67 13.09 16.98
N ARG A 224 -11.48 12.54 16.77
CA ARG A 224 -11.07 11.24 17.31
C ARG A 224 -10.24 11.42 18.57
N ARG A 225 -10.48 10.56 19.55
CA ARG A 225 -9.71 10.48 20.78
C ARG A 225 -9.43 9.04 21.15
N GLY A 226 -8.28 8.79 21.75
CA GLY A 226 -7.92 7.51 22.35
C GLY A 226 -7.06 7.72 23.57
N PHE A 227 -6.94 6.69 24.40
CA PHE A 227 -6.17 6.78 25.64
C PHE A 227 -5.42 5.50 25.94
N VAL A 228 -4.33 5.63 26.70
CA VAL A 228 -3.54 4.52 27.23
C VAL A 228 -3.17 4.82 28.68
N SER A 229 -3.38 3.84 29.57
CA SER A 229 -2.89 3.93 30.95
C SER A 229 -1.47 3.40 31.02
N ILE A 230 -0.58 4.20 31.60
CA ILE A 230 0.84 3.89 31.77
C ILE A 230 1.11 3.77 33.27
N GLU A 231 1.73 2.66 33.66
CA GLU A 231 2.27 2.45 34.99
C GLU A 231 3.79 2.66 34.95
N VAL A 232 4.28 3.58 35.77
CA VAL A 232 5.70 3.88 35.93
C VAL A 232 6.15 3.24 37.25
N PRO A 233 6.88 2.12 37.23
CA PRO A 233 7.26 1.40 38.44
C PRO A 233 8.43 2.07 39.18
N GLU A 234 9.31 2.79 38.48
CA GLU A 234 10.45 3.51 39.04
C GLU A 234 10.69 4.83 38.27
N PRO A 235 11.14 5.93 38.94
CA PRO A 235 11.39 7.20 38.27
C PRO A 235 12.56 7.08 37.27
N GLY A 236 12.44 7.70 36.09
CA GLY A 236 13.54 7.79 35.11
C GLY A 236 13.57 6.73 34.01
N LEU A 237 12.61 5.79 33.96
CA LEU A 237 12.43 4.91 32.80
C LEU A 237 11.72 5.67 31.65
N ALA A 238 12.50 6.11 30.67
CA ALA A 238 11.96 6.45 29.35
C ALA A 238 11.58 5.15 28.62
N VAL A 239 10.38 4.61 28.90
CA VAL A 239 9.84 3.50 28.12
C VAL A 239 9.46 4.05 26.75
N GLY A 240 10.30 3.77 25.75
CA GLY A 240 9.97 4.04 24.36
C GLY A 240 8.78 3.17 23.93
N VAL A 241 7.57 3.65 24.16
CA VAL A 241 6.38 3.10 23.48
C VAL A 241 6.49 3.56 22.03
N LEU A 242 7.13 2.73 21.18
CA LEU A 242 7.08 2.97 19.74
C LEU A 242 5.61 3.04 19.31
N ALA A 243 5.26 4.02 18.48
CA ALA A 243 3.95 4.14 17.85
C ALA A 243 3.47 2.84 17.14
N GLY A 244 4.35 1.87 16.91
CA GLY A 244 3.99 0.50 16.49
C GLY A 244 3.17 -0.30 17.51
N ALA A 245 3.11 0.11 18.78
CA ALA A 245 2.24 -0.46 19.80
C ALA A 245 0.81 0.12 19.79
N LEU A 246 0.53 1.15 18.98
CA LEU A 246 -0.84 1.54 18.60
C LEU A 246 -1.42 0.63 17.50
N GLY A 247 -0.75 -0.49 17.20
CA GLY A 247 -1.38 -1.61 16.53
C GLY A 247 -2.61 -2.06 17.29
N LEU A 248 -3.78 -1.64 16.78
CA LEU A 248 -5.07 -2.32 16.86
C LEU A 248 -4.98 -3.66 17.59
N SER A 249 -5.08 -3.61 18.91
CA SER A 249 -5.23 -4.80 19.74
C SER A 249 -6.39 -4.56 20.66
N THR A 250 -7.59 -4.71 20.09
CA THR A 250 -8.66 -5.47 20.73
C THR A 250 -8.13 -6.87 21.06
N LEU A 251 -7.27 -6.99 22.07
CA LEU A 251 -6.96 -8.24 22.74
C LEU A 251 -7.37 -8.07 24.20
N ALA A 252 -8.65 -8.31 24.43
CA ALA A 252 -9.19 -8.63 25.72
C ALA A 252 -8.34 -9.76 26.36
N ARG A 253 -7.60 -9.44 27.42
CA ARG A 253 -7.35 -10.37 28.51
C ARG A 253 -7.75 -9.72 29.81
N ARG A 254 -9.00 -9.98 30.20
CA ARG A 254 -9.44 -9.89 31.60
C ARG A 254 -8.51 -10.77 32.44
N ARG A 255 -7.69 -10.17 33.31
CA ARG A 255 -7.27 -10.85 34.55
C ARG A 255 -8.42 -10.69 35.56
N ARG A 256 -8.83 -11.83 36.14
CA ARG A 256 -9.92 -11.98 37.12
C ARG A 256 -9.60 -11.24 38.44
N PRO A 257 -10.61 -10.77 39.19
CA PRO A 257 -10.55 -10.71 40.65
C PRO A 257 -10.95 -12.07 41.27
N GLY A 258 -10.34 -12.38 42.41
CA GLY A 258 -10.24 -13.71 43.01
C GLY A 258 -11.52 -14.36 43.56
N ARG A 259 -11.38 -15.65 43.83
CA ARG A 259 -11.60 -16.22 45.16
C ARG A 259 -10.34 -16.95 45.57
#